data_AF-A0A833QVV3-F1
#
_entry.id   AF-A0A833QVV3-F1
#
_cell.length_a   1.000
_cell.length_b   1.000
_cell.length_c   1.000
_cell.angle_alpha   90.00
_cell.angle_beta   90.00
_cell.angle_gamma   90.00
#
_symmetry.space_group_name_H-M   'P 1'
#
loop_
_entity.id
_entity.type
_entity.pdbx_description
1 polymer ?
#
loop_
_entity_poly.entity_id
_entity_poly.type
_entity_poly.pdbx_seq_one_letter_code
_entity_poly.pdbx_strand_id
1 'polypeptide(L)'
;MTFAASTTNSGSCDVIKEERIRERHILWQLFFANPSEWRDQRATKGFSRRPDFRHKSTGEALWIISDDPPWVKKQLNLYDSKVSETNLFRKKEDHAFQGWKMQDFDHL
;
A
#
# COMPACT_ATOMS: atom_id res chain seq x y z
N MET A 1 49.08 25.38 -24.82
CA MET A 1 47.87 26.14 -24.46
C MET A 1 46.85 25.15 -23.91
N THR A 2 46.61 25.17 -22.60
CA THR A 2 45.66 24.29 -21.92
C THR A 2 44.34 25.03 -21.71
N PHE A 3 43.22 24.48 -22.16
CA PHE A 3 41.89 24.89 -21.71
C PHE A 3 41.00 23.66 -21.48
N ALA A 4 40.14 23.80 -20.47
CA ALA A 4 39.56 22.77 -19.62
C ALA A 4 38.51 21.87 -20.29
N ALA A 5 38.42 20.63 -19.78
CA ALA A 5 37.28 19.76 -20.01
C ALA A 5 36.06 20.30 -19.25
N SER A 6 35.08 20.84 -19.99
CA SER A 6 33.76 21.16 -19.45
C SER A 6 32.96 19.86 -19.33
N THR A 7 33.01 19.23 -18.16
CA THR A 7 32.06 18.18 -17.80
C THR A 7 30.70 18.82 -17.56
N THR A 8 29.81 18.66 -18.52
CA THR A 8 28.40 19.06 -18.41
C THR A 8 27.70 18.15 -17.40
N ASN A 9 27.40 18.70 -16.22
CA ASN A 9 26.57 18.06 -15.19
C ASN A 9 25.08 18.11 -15.61
N SER A 10 24.72 17.33 -16.63
CA SER A 10 23.35 17.21 -17.15
C SER A 10 22.72 15.83 -16.87
N GLY A 11 23.50 14.85 -16.40
CA GLY A 11 23.05 13.46 -16.21
C GLY A 11 22.62 13.09 -14.79
N SER A 12 22.69 14.03 -13.83
CA SER A 12 22.44 13.71 -12.42
C SER A 12 20.95 13.54 -12.09
N CYS A 13 20.04 14.17 -12.82
CA CYS A 13 18.62 14.14 -12.50
C CYS A 13 17.91 12.89 -13.02
N ASP A 14 18.38 12.31 -14.12
CA ASP A 14 17.76 11.12 -14.70
C ASP A 14 18.09 9.89 -13.85
N VAL A 15 19.36 9.67 -13.51
CA VAL A 15 19.79 8.56 -12.64
C VAL A 15 19.03 8.51 -11.30
N ILE A 16 18.75 9.68 -10.71
CA ILE A 16 17.96 9.78 -9.47
C ILE A 16 16.49 9.39 -9.69
N LYS A 17 15.91 9.71 -10.85
CA LYS A 17 14.53 9.31 -11.20
C LYS A 17 14.44 7.80 -11.38
N GLU A 18 15.38 7.19 -12.11
CA GLU A 18 15.36 5.74 -12.34
C GLU A 18 15.49 4.95 -11.04
N GLU A 19 16.34 5.41 -10.10
CA GLU A 19 16.47 4.75 -8.80
C GLU A 19 15.17 4.78 -8.01
N ARG A 20 14.50 5.94 -7.95
CA ARG A 20 13.21 6.07 -7.28
C ARG A 20 12.10 5.22 -7.90
N ILE A 21 12.15 5.01 -9.22
CA ILE A 21 11.23 4.10 -9.91
C ILE A 21 11.51 2.65 -9.51
N ARG A 22 12.79 2.26 -9.45
CA ARG A 22 13.20 0.92 -9.00
C ARG A 22 12.78 0.66 -7.57
N GLU A 23 13.10 1.57 -6.65
CA GLU A 23 12.68 1.49 -5.25
C GLU A 23 11.16 1.32 -5.14
N ARG A 24 10.39 2.14 -5.85
CA ARG A 24 8.92 2.04 -5.85
C ARG A 24 8.43 0.68 -6.36
N HIS A 25 9.04 0.14 -7.42
CA HIS A 25 8.68 -1.21 -7.91
C HIS A 25 8.97 -2.30 -6.87
N ILE A 26 10.08 -2.18 -6.13
CA ILE A 26 10.40 -3.11 -5.04
C ILE A 26 9.38 -2.99 -3.91
N LEU A 27 9.00 -1.77 -3.52
CA LEU A 27 7.96 -1.56 -2.50
C LEU A 27 6.62 -2.17 -2.92
N TRP A 28 6.24 -2.08 -4.21
CA TRP A 28 5.06 -2.77 -4.72
C TRP A 28 5.15 -4.30 -4.57
N GLN A 29 6.31 -4.89 -4.89
CA GLN A 29 6.52 -6.33 -4.72
C GLN A 29 6.43 -6.73 -3.25
N LEU A 30 7.06 -5.98 -2.35
CA LEU A 30 7.01 -6.22 -0.90
C LEU A 30 5.59 -6.07 -0.33
N PHE A 31 4.83 -5.09 -0.81
CA PHE A 31 3.43 -4.91 -0.45
C PHE A 31 2.60 -6.13 -0.82
N PHE A 32 2.66 -6.61 -2.06
CA PHE A 32 1.87 -7.76 -2.48
C PHE A 32 2.36 -9.09 -1.91
N ALA A 33 3.64 -9.20 -1.53
CA ALA A 33 4.16 -10.37 -0.83
C ALA A 33 3.55 -10.50 0.57
N ASN A 34 3.49 -9.40 1.34
CA ASN A 34 2.98 -9.38 2.71
C ASN A 34 2.09 -8.15 3.00
N PRO A 35 0.84 -8.10 2.49
CA PRO A 35 -0.01 -6.92 2.65
C PRO A 35 -0.34 -6.57 4.11
N SER A 36 -0.30 -7.57 5.01
CA SER A 36 -0.57 -7.39 6.44
C SER A 36 0.43 -6.48 7.15
N GLU A 37 1.66 -6.36 6.64
CA GLU A 37 2.69 -5.50 7.22
C GLU A 37 2.53 -4.03 6.84
N TRP A 38 1.61 -3.74 5.93
CA TRP A 38 1.35 -2.41 5.44
C TRP A 38 0.05 -1.87 6.03
N ARG A 39 0.06 -0.59 6.40
CA ARG A 39 -1.15 0.16 6.73
C ARG A 39 -1.64 0.88 5.49
N ASP A 40 -2.86 0.55 5.09
CA ASP A 40 -3.59 1.29 4.06
C ASP A 40 -4.14 2.60 4.65
N GLN A 41 -3.73 3.72 4.06
CA GLN A 41 -4.13 5.07 4.48
C GLN A 41 -4.96 5.79 3.40
N ARG A 42 -5.36 5.09 2.32
CA ARG A 42 -6.10 5.67 1.18
C ARG A 42 -7.43 6.28 1.60
N ALA A 43 -8.16 5.63 2.51
CA ALA A 43 -9.48 6.09 2.97
C ALA A 43 -9.43 7.28 3.95
N THR A 44 -8.31 7.49 4.65
CA THR A 44 -8.16 8.55 5.67
C THR A 44 -7.37 9.75 5.15
N LYS A 45 -7.25 9.88 3.82
CA LYS A 45 -6.43 10.91 3.17
C LYS A 45 -7.14 12.26 3.17
N GLY A 46 -7.26 12.88 4.34
CA GLY A 46 -7.64 14.30 4.46
C GLY A 46 -6.56 15.25 3.92
N PHE A 47 -5.33 14.76 3.71
CA PHE A 47 -4.19 15.53 3.22
C PHE A 47 -3.41 14.78 2.13
N SER A 48 -3.16 15.42 1.00
CA SER A 48 -2.42 14.86 -0.15
C SER A 48 -0.96 14.49 0.14
N ARG A 49 -0.40 15.00 1.24
CA ARG A 49 1.01 14.80 1.64
C ARG A 49 1.28 13.46 2.32
N ARG A 50 0.26 12.67 2.64
CA ARG A 50 0.44 11.36 3.28
C ARG A 50 0.62 10.26 2.22
N PRO A 51 1.47 9.26 2.49
CA PRO A 51 1.56 8.09 1.63
C PRO A 51 0.24 7.32 1.62
N ASP A 52 0.01 6.59 0.53
CA ASP A 52 -1.18 5.75 0.40
C ASP A 52 -1.04 4.46 1.21
N PHE A 53 0.18 3.91 1.27
CA PHE A 53 0.53 2.82 2.17
C PHE A 53 1.79 3.13 2.97
N ARG A 54 1.80 2.69 4.23
CA ARG A 54 2.96 2.81 5.11
C ARG A 54 3.29 1.49 5.76
N HIS A 55 4.53 1.04 5.64
CA HIS A 55 4.99 -0.16 6.33
C HIS A 55 4.99 0.05 7.84
N LYS A 56 4.52 -0.95 8.60
CA LYS A 56 4.32 -0.85 10.04
C LYS A 56 5.62 -0.72 10.83
N SER A 57 6.66 -1.50 10.48
CA SER A 57 7.94 -1.52 11.19
C SER A 57 9.00 -0.57 10.62
N THR A 58 9.34 -0.72 9.33
CA THR A 58 10.37 0.08 8.65
C THR A 58 9.94 1.53 8.39
N GLY A 59 8.64 1.81 8.32
CA GLY A 59 8.12 3.13 7.99
C GLY A 59 8.21 3.49 6.51
N GLU A 60 8.57 2.53 5.64
CA GLU A 60 8.58 2.70 4.19
C GLU A 60 7.24 3.23 3.68
N ALA A 61 7.32 4.13 2.71
CA ALA A 61 6.17 4.91 2.26
C ALA A 61 5.94 4.68 0.76
N LEU A 62 4.72 4.29 0.43
CA LEU A 62 4.33 3.95 -0.94
C LEU A 62 3.18 4.87 -1.36
N TRP A 63 3.43 5.60 -2.45
CA TRP A 63 2.46 6.47 -3.09
C TRP A 63 1.96 5.82 -4.36
N ILE A 64 0.64 5.80 -4.54
CA ILE A 64 0.05 5.47 -5.83
C ILE A 64 0.17 6.70 -6.72
N ILE A 65 0.80 6.53 -7.87
CA ILE A 65 0.87 7.60 -8.87
C ILE A 65 0.35 7.12 -10.24
N SER A 66 0.15 8.06 -11.16
CA SER A 66 -0.34 7.75 -12.51
C SER A 66 0.59 6.83 -13.30
N ASP A 67 1.89 6.96 -13.06
CA ASP A 67 3.01 6.30 -13.75
C ASP A 67 3.28 4.86 -13.26
N ASP A 68 2.51 4.35 -12.31
CA ASP A 68 2.64 2.97 -11.86
C ASP A 68 2.24 1.98 -12.96
N PRO A 69 2.95 0.83 -13.08
CA PRO A 69 2.63 -0.19 -14.08
C PRO A 69 1.16 -0.64 -14.03
N PRO A 70 0.53 -0.95 -15.18
CA PRO A 70 -0.89 -1.35 -15.21
C PRO A 70 -1.24 -2.56 -14.33
N TRP A 71 -0.28 -3.45 -14.08
CA TRP A 71 -0.49 -4.61 -13.20
C TRP A 71 -0.72 -4.21 -11.75
N VAL A 72 -0.11 -3.12 -11.27
CA VAL A 72 -0.29 -2.61 -9.90
C VAL A 72 -1.75 -2.27 -9.66
N LYS A 73 -2.36 -1.51 -10.57
CA LYS A 73 -3.78 -1.11 -10.49
C LYS A 73 -4.71 -2.32 -10.48
N LYS A 74 -4.42 -3.34 -11.30
CA LYS A 74 -5.18 -4.60 -11.32
C LYS A 74 -5.05 -5.35 -9.98
N GLN A 75 -3.84 -5.48 -9.45
CA GLN A 75 -3.61 -6.18 -8.19
C GLN A 75 -4.22 -5.43 -6.99
N LEU A 76 -4.18 -4.10 -6.98
CA LEU A 76 -4.88 -3.28 -5.98
C LEU A 76 -6.39 -3.52 -5.99
N ASN A 77 -7.03 -3.54 -7.16
CA ASN A 77 -8.46 -3.81 -7.26
C ASN A 77 -8.83 -5.21 -6.71
N LEU A 78 -8.03 -6.22 -7.03
CA LEU A 78 -8.19 -7.57 -6.48
C LEU A 78 -8.01 -7.60 -4.96
N TYR A 79 -7.01 -6.88 -4.44
CA TYR A 79 -6.78 -6.75 -3.01
C TYR A 79 -7.97 -6.08 -2.31
N ASP A 80 -8.48 -4.98 -2.87
CA ASP A 80 -9.61 -4.22 -2.31
C ASP A 80 -10.88 -5.05 -2.28
N SER A 81 -11.13 -5.85 -3.32
CA SER A 81 -12.24 -6.81 -3.37
C SER A 81 -12.15 -7.82 -2.22
N LYS A 82 -10.98 -8.45 -2.04
CA LYS A 82 -10.74 -9.42 -0.94
C LYS A 82 -10.87 -8.80 0.44
N VAL A 83 -10.33 -7.60 0.63
CA VAL A 83 -10.43 -6.87 1.91
C VAL A 83 -11.89 -6.50 2.20
N SER A 84 -12.67 -6.14 1.19
CA SER A 84 -14.10 -5.87 1.36
C SER A 84 -14.87 -7.12 1.79
N GLU A 85 -14.60 -8.27 1.14
CA GLU A 85 -15.22 -9.55 1.48
C GLU A 85 -14.90 -9.98 2.91
N THR A 86 -13.62 -9.95 3.30
CA THR A 86 -13.20 -10.31 4.67
C THR A 86 -13.84 -9.41 5.74
N ASN A 87 -13.91 -8.10 5.49
CA ASN A 87 -14.59 -7.17 6.40
C ASN A 87 -16.11 -7.43 6.50
N LEU A 88 -16.74 -7.92 5.43
CA LEU A 88 -18.16 -8.30 5.45
C LEU A 88 -18.39 -9.55 6.30
N PHE A 89 -17.52 -10.56 6.22
CA PHE A 89 -17.61 -11.75 7.08
C PHE A 89 -17.49 -11.39 8.55
N ARG A 90 -16.52 -10.54 8.91
CA ARG A 90 -16.35 -10.08 10.29
C ARG A 90 -17.61 -9.40 10.83
N LYS A 91 -18.28 -8.56 10.04
CA LYS A 91 -19.53 -7.90 10.45
C LYS A 91 -20.71 -8.85 10.62
N LYS A 92 -20.76 -9.96 9.87
CA LYS A 92 -21.84 -10.95 9.99
C LYS A 92 -21.73 -11.74 11.30
N GLU A 93 -20.53 -12.06 11.74
CA GLU A 93 -20.29 -12.70 13.05
C GLU A 93 -20.70 -11.78 14.20
N ASP A 94 -20.36 -10.49 14.13
CA ASP A 94 -20.75 -9.49 15.15
C ASP A 94 -22.28 -9.38 15.30
N HIS A 95 -23.04 -9.45 14.19
CA HIS A 95 -24.50 -9.45 14.21
C HIS A 95 -25.10 -10.80 14.63
N ALA A 96 -24.47 -11.93 14.28
CA ALA A 96 -24.90 -13.25 14.70
C ALA A 96 -24.75 -13.43 16.22
N PHE A 97 -23.74 -12.82 16.85
CA PHE A 97 -23.54 -12.85 18.31
C PHE A 97 -24.54 -11.99 19.10
N GLN A 98 -25.19 -11.01 18.47
CA GLN A 98 -26.24 -10.22 19.13
C GLN A 98 -27.58 -10.97 19.24
N GLY A 99 -27.73 -12.09 18.53
CA GLY A 99 -28.95 -12.92 18.52
C GLY A 99 -28.96 -14.09 19.51
N TRP A 100 -27.81 -14.48 20.05
CA TRP A 100 -27.70 -15.55 21.06
C TRP A 100 -27.50 -14.91 22.43
N LYS A 101 -28.41 -15.18 23.38
CA LYS A 101 -28.16 -14.78 24.77
C LYS A 101 -27.38 -15.90 25.45
N MET A 102 -26.44 -15.56 26.33
CA MET A 102 -25.76 -16.53 27.21
C MET A 102 -26.74 -17.33 28.11
N GLN A 103 -28.03 -16.97 28.10
CA GLN A 103 -29.12 -17.68 28.79
C GLN A 103 -29.62 -18.92 28.02
N ASP A 104 -29.27 -19.07 26.75
CA ASP A 104 -29.68 -20.22 25.92
C ASP A 104 -28.80 -21.47 26.16
N PHE A 105 -27.79 -21.38 27.04
CA PHE A 105 -26.86 -22.47 27.37
C PHE A 105 -27.18 -23.20 28.69
N ASP A 106 -28.19 -22.76 29.46
CA ASP A 106 -28.50 -23.31 30.79
C ASP A 106 -29.61 -24.40 30.78
N HIS A 107 -29.93 -24.97 29.62
CA HIS A 107 -31.05 -25.92 29.47
C HIS A 107 -30.68 -27.25 28.79
N LEU A 108 -29.48 -27.78 29.04
CA LEU A 108 -29.14 -29.18 28.75
C LEU A 108 -28.99 -29.99 30.05
#